data_AF-A0A4S9T514-F1
#
_entry.id   AF-A0A4S9T514-F1
#
_cell.length_a   1.000
_cell.length_b   1.000
_cell.length_c   1.000
_cell.angle_alpha   90.00
_cell.angle_beta   90.00
_cell.angle_gamma   90.00
#
_symmetry.space_group_name_H-M   'P 1'
#
loop_
_entity.id
_entity.type
_entity.pdbx_description
1 polymer ?
#
loop_
_entity_poly.entity_id
_entity_poly.type
_entity_poly.pdbx_seq_one_letter_code
_entity_poly.pdbx_strand_id
1 'polypeptide(L)'
;MNALKADPKTVDLRAQAQHFYNIGARMLELFEEEEMVDILTDTFKQRAAEISDQALNSRSALGEGADFARGLDETERQLFRAAHDGTTAVKKWFETAQKS
;
A
#
# COMPACT_ATOMS: atom_id res chain seq x y z
N MET A 1 2.27 -11.83 14.07
CA MET A 1 1.44 -10.63 14.30
C MET A 1 2.09 -9.57 15.20
N ASN A 2 2.93 -9.92 16.19
CA ASN A 2 3.50 -8.92 17.12
C ASN A 2 4.25 -7.76 16.42
N ALA A 3 5.00 -8.03 15.34
CA ALA A 3 5.67 -6.98 14.58
C ALA A 3 4.67 -6.01 13.90
N LEU A 4 3.57 -6.53 13.35
CA LEU A 4 2.51 -5.73 12.74
C LEU A 4 1.79 -4.85 13.78
N LYS A 5 1.61 -5.37 15.00
CA LYS A 5 1.07 -4.61 16.12
C LYS A 5 2.01 -3.50 16.61
N ALA A 6 3.32 -3.73 16.53
CA ALA A 6 4.32 -2.79 17.04
C ALA A 6 4.57 -1.64 16.07
N ASP A 7 4.91 -1.96 14.81
CA ASP A 7 5.04 -0.99 13.73
C ASP A 7 4.87 -1.69 12.37
N PRO A 8 3.67 -1.60 11.75
CA PRO A 8 3.39 -2.29 10.50
C PRO A 8 4.20 -1.75 9.32
N LYS A 9 4.75 -0.54 9.39
CA LYS A 9 5.50 0.10 8.29
C LYS A 9 6.88 -0.52 8.11
N THR A 10 7.46 -1.02 9.19
CA THR A 10 8.78 -1.67 9.20
C THR A 10 8.77 -3.10 8.64
N VAL A 11 7.59 -3.68 8.41
CA VAL A 11 7.45 -5.07 7.98
C VAL A 11 7.41 -5.16 6.45
N ASP A 12 8.26 -6.02 5.88
CA ASP A 12 8.17 -6.45 4.48
C ASP A 12 7.04 -7.47 4.34
N LEU A 13 5.85 -7.00 3.97
CA LEU A 13 4.68 -7.86 3.80
C LEU A 13 4.85 -8.84 2.63
N ARG A 14 5.54 -8.43 1.56
CA ARG A 14 5.77 -9.31 0.41
C ARG A 14 6.68 -10.48 0.76
N ALA A 15 7.65 -10.28 1.64
CA ALA A 15 8.50 -11.37 2.16
C ALA A 15 7.71 -12.36 3.03
N GLN A 16 6.64 -11.92 3.70
CA GLN A 16 5.73 -12.82 4.43
C GLN A 16 4.81 -13.59 3.46
N ALA A 17 4.18 -12.88 2.53
CA ALA A 17 3.39 -13.46 1.44
C ALA A 17 3.15 -12.44 0.32
N GLN A 18 3.23 -12.88 -0.93
CA GLN A 18 2.97 -12.01 -2.09
C GLN A 18 1.55 -11.42 -2.10
N HIS A 19 0.58 -12.16 -1.55
CA HIS A 19 -0.84 -11.77 -1.45
C HIS A 19 -1.30 -11.76 0.01
N PHE A 20 -0.54 -11.10 0.88
CA PHE A 20 -0.72 -11.11 2.33
C PHE A 20 -2.17 -10.84 2.77
N TYR A 21 -2.78 -9.72 2.34
CA TYR A 21 -4.15 -9.39 2.74
C TYR A 21 -5.20 -10.34 2.15
N ASN A 22 -5.02 -10.83 0.92
CA ASN A 22 -5.96 -11.78 0.32
C ASN A 22 -5.97 -13.11 1.08
N ILE A 23 -4.80 -13.59 1.51
CA ILE A 23 -4.69 -14.78 2.34
C ILE A 23 -5.34 -14.54 3.71
N GLY A 24 -5.08 -13.38 4.33
CA GLY A 24 -5.72 -12.98 5.58
C GLY A 24 -7.24 -12.94 5.49
N ALA A 25 -7.79 -12.34 4.43
CA ALA A 25 -9.23 -12.30 4.18
C ALA A 25 -9.81 -13.72 4.01
N ARG A 26 -9.12 -14.61 3.27
CA ARG A 26 -9.56 -16.00 3.12
C ARG A 26 -9.47 -16.80 4.42
N MET A 27 -8.49 -16.50 5.29
CA MET A 27 -8.40 -17.10 6.63
C MET A 27 -9.58 -16.67 7.50
N LEU A 28 -9.98 -15.40 7.44
CA LEU A 28 -11.13 -14.87 8.18
C LEU A 28 -12.47 -15.48 7.74
N GLU A 29 -12.58 -15.93 6.49
CA GLU A 29 -13.75 -16.70 6.02
C GLU A 29 -13.84 -18.10 6.65
N LEU A 30 -12.72 -18.64 7.13
CA LEU A 30 -12.62 -19.98 7.70
C LEU A 30 -12.57 -19.96 9.24
N PHE A 31 -12.05 -18.87 9.81
CA PHE A 31 -11.82 -18.70 11.23
C PHE A 31 -12.27 -17.30 11.66
N GLU A 32 -13.21 -17.21 12.60
CA GLU A 32 -13.66 -15.95 13.17
C GLU A 32 -12.68 -15.47 14.25
N GLU A 33 -11.55 -14.91 13.83
CA GLU A 33 -10.54 -14.32 14.71
C GLU A 33 -10.63 -12.79 14.68
N GLU A 34 -11.42 -12.20 15.58
CA GLU A 34 -11.68 -10.76 15.65
C GLU A 34 -10.39 -9.93 15.78
N GLU A 35 -9.42 -10.44 16.54
CA GLU A 35 -8.10 -9.83 16.68
C GLU A 35 -7.34 -9.75 15.34
N MET A 36 -7.49 -10.74 14.47
CA MET A 36 -6.86 -10.73 13.14
C MET A 36 -7.50 -9.65 12.24
N VAL A 37 -8.82 -9.47 12.34
CA VAL A 37 -9.54 -8.40 11.61
C VAL A 37 -8.96 -7.04 11.97
N ASP A 38 -8.81 -6.77 13.27
CA ASP A 38 -8.30 -5.50 13.76
C ASP A 38 -6.86 -5.26 13.30
N ILE A 39 -5.99 -6.26 13.44
CA ILE A 39 -4.58 -6.14 13.05
C ILE A 39 -4.44 -5.90 11.54
N LEU A 40 -5.15 -6.67 10.70
CA LEU A 40 -5.07 -6.51 9.25
C LEU A 40 -5.61 -5.15 8.81
N THR A 41 -6.72 -4.71 9.42
CA THR A 41 -7.35 -3.43 9.11
C THR A 41 -6.45 -2.26 9.52
N ASP A 42 -5.88 -2.30 10.72
CA ASP A 42 -4.98 -1.25 11.22
C ASP A 42 -3.67 -1.19 10.44
N THR A 43 -3.07 -2.36 10.16
CA THR A 43 -1.88 -2.49 9.29
C THR A 43 -2.14 -1.84 7.94
N PHE A 44 -3.27 -2.15 7.29
CA PHE A 44 -3.61 -1.61 5.97
C PHE A 44 -3.81 -0.09 6.03
N LYS A 45 -4.54 0.43 7.02
CA LYS A 45 -4.76 1.88 7.18
C LYS A 45 -3.46 2.65 7.36
N GLN A 46 -2.58 2.18 8.25
CA GLN A 46 -1.31 2.85 8.54
C GLN A 46 -0.38 2.87 7.33
N ARG A 47 -0.34 1.78 6.57
CA ARG A 47 0.50 1.65 5.37
C ARG A 47 -0.10 2.36 4.16
N ALA A 48 -1.42 2.45 4.03
CA ALA A 48 -2.08 3.17 2.94
C ALA A 48 -1.71 4.66 2.89
N ALA A 49 -1.58 5.31 4.05
CA ALA A 49 -1.13 6.70 4.12
C ALA A 49 0.29 6.87 3.54
N GLU A 50 1.21 5.98 3.94
CA GLU A 50 2.59 5.98 3.45
C GLU A 50 2.67 5.66 1.95
N ILE A 51 1.87 4.71 1.47
CA ILE A 51 1.74 4.39 0.04
C ILE A 51 1.33 5.63 -0.76
N SER A 52 0.36 6.40 -0.26
CA SER A 52 -0.08 7.62 -0.94
C SER A 52 1.04 8.65 -0.99
N ASP A 53 1.74 8.86 0.12
CA ASP A 53 2.86 9.82 0.19
C ASP A 53 3.98 9.43 -0.79
N GLN A 54 4.30 8.14 -0.88
CA GLN A 54 5.30 7.62 -1.80
C GLN A 54 4.86 7.73 -3.27
N ALA A 55 3.58 7.51 -3.57
CA ALA A 55 3.04 7.59 -4.93
C ALA A 55 3.01 9.02 -5.49
N LEU A 56 2.82 10.02 -4.63
CA LEU A 56 2.80 11.44 -4.98
C LEU A 56 4.19 12.01 -5.27
N ASN A 57 5.23 11.44 -4.65
CA ASN A 57 6.61 11.91 -4.73
C ASN A 57 7.36 11.28 -5.90
N SER A 58 7.37 11.95 -7.06
CA SER A 58 8.05 11.47 -8.28
C SER A 58 9.56 11.24 -8.13
N ARG A 59 10.19 11.80 -7.08
CA ARG A 59 11.61 11.54 -6.74
C ARG A 59 11.83 10.19 -6.04
N SER A 60 10.79 9.61 -5.43
CA SER A 60 10.89 8.29 -4.78
C SER A 60 11.11 7.17 -5.78
N ALA A 61 10.70 7.34 -7.04
CA ALA A 61 10.82 6.34 -8.09
C ALA A 61 12.27 5.90 -8.42
N LEU A 62 13.29 6.59 -7.91
CA LEU A 62 14.71 6.25 -8.05
C LEU A 62 15.29 5.84 -6.69
N GLY A 63 15.82 4.62 -6.58
CA GLY A 63 16.42 4.10 -5.34
C GLY A 63 15.39 3.64 -4.32
N GLU A 64 15.23 4.38 -3.22
CA GLU A 64 14.46 3.96 -2.03
C GLU A 64 12.98 3.66 -2.31
N GLY A 65 12.31 4.35 -3.24
CA GLY A 65 10.93 4.02 -3.59
C GLY A 65 10.80 2.75 -4.45
N ALA A 66 11.88 2.32 -5.12
CA ALA A 66 11.91 1.01 -5.78
C ALA A 66 12.11 -0.14 -4.76
N ASP A 67 12.81 0.12 -3.65
CA ASP A 67 12.86 -0.80 -2.50
C ASP A 67 11.51 -0.84 -1.78
N PHE A 68 10.87 0.31 -1.55
CA PHE A 68 9.53 0.40 -0.98
C PHE A 68 8.50 -0.40 -1.80
N ALA A 69 8.41 -0.15 -3.11
CA ALA A 69 7.49 -0.85 -4.00
C ALA A 69 7.74 -2.37 -4.05
N ARG A 70 8.99 -2.82 -3.81
CA ARG A 70 9.35 -4.24 -3.70
C ARG A 70 8.84 -4.88 -2.41
N GLY A 71 8.66 -4.15 -1.32
CA GLY A 71 8.13 -4.68 -0.05
C GLY A 71 6.59 -4.75 0.02
N LEU A 72 5.89 -4.16 -0.95
CA LEU A 72 4.43 -4.15 -1.00
C LEU A 72 3.87 -5.50 -1.42
N ASP A 73 2.83 -5.96 -0.72
CA ASP A 73 1.99 -7.06 -1.20
C ASP A 73 1.22 -6.64 -2.47
N GLU A 74 0.52 -7.56 -3.11
CA GLU A 74 -0.22 -7.25 -4.34
C GLU A 74 -1.32 -6.20 -4.14
N THR A 75 -2.02 -6.22 -3.01
CA THR A 75 -3.09 -5.27 -2.71
C THR A 75 -2.53 -3.85 -2.59
N GLU A 76 -1.44 -3.70 -1.84
CA GLU A 76 -0.73 -2.44 -1.70
C GLU A 76 -0.12 -1.96 -3.03
N ARG A 77 0.37 -2.88 -3.87
CA ARG A 77 0.90 -2.54 -5.21
C ARG A 77 -0.19 -1.98 -6.12
N GLN A 78 -1.40 -2.52 -6.05
CA GLN A 78 -2.54 -1.99 -6.81
C GLN A 78 -2.92 -0.58 -6.33
N LEU A 79 -2.96 -0.36 -5.02
CA LEU A 79 -3.21 0.95 -4.43
C LEU A 79 -2.16 1.99 -4.85
N PHE A 80 -0.87 1.61 -4.79
CA PHE A 80 0.24 2.47 -5.20
C PHE A 80 0.11 2.92 -6.66
N ARG A 81 -0.17 1.99 -7.57
CA ARG A 81 -0.38 2.31 -8.99
C ARG A 81 -1.58 3.25 -9.18
N ALA A 82 -2.71 2.95 -8.55
CA ALA A 82 -3.91 3.77 -8.65
C ALA A 82 -3.67 5.22 -8.17
N ALA A 83 -2.96 5.39 -7.05
CA ALA A 83 -2.60 6.70 -6.51
C ALA A 83 -1.66 7.47 -7.45
N HIS A 84 -0.66 6.77 -8.00
CA HIS A 84 0.31 7.36 -8.94
C HIS A 84 -0.34 7.80 -10.26
N ASP A 85 -1.18 6.94 -10.83
CA ASP A 85 -1.90 7.20 -12.08
C ASP A 85 -2.90 8.33 -11.91
N GLY A 86 -3.66 8.34 -10.80
CA GLY A 86 -4.58 9.42 -10.47
C GLY A 86 -3.89 10.78 -10.35
N THR A 87 -2.75 10.82 -9.66
CA THR A 87 -1.93 12.04 -9.54
C THR A 87 -1.43 12.53 -10.89
N THR A 88 -0.95 11.61 -11.73
CA THR A 88 -0.44 11.92 -13.06
C THR A 88 -1.55 12.44 -13.97
N ALA A 89 -2.74 11.84 -13.91
CA ALA A 89 -3.91 12.28 -14.67
C ALA A 89 -4.34 13.70 -14.29
N VAL A 90 -4.39 14.00 -12.98
CA VAL A 90 -4.73 15.34 -12.48
C VAL A 90 -3.71 16.38 -12.95
N LYS A 91 -2.40 16.09 -12.88
CA LYS A 91 -1.35 16.99 -13.38
C LYS A 91 -1.52 17.30 -14.88
N LYS A 92 -1.72 16.26 -15.70
CA LYS A 92 -1.95 16.41 -17.15
C LYS A 92 -3.21 17.22 -17.47
N TRP A 93 -4.28 17.04 -16.68
CA TRP A 93 -5.50 17.81 -16.83
C TRP A 93 -5.26 19.31 -16.56
N PHE A 94 -4.57 19.66 -15.47
CA PHE A 94 -4.21 21.05 -15.17
C PHE A 94 -3.35 21.69 -16.27
N GLU A 95 -2.36 20.97 -16.80
CA GLU A 95 -1.52 21.45 -17.90
C GLU A 95 -2.31 21.70 -19.20
N THR A 96 -3.35 20.91 -19.45
CA THR A 96 -4.23 21.06 -20.62
C THR A 96 -5.20 22.22 -20.42
N ALA A 97 -5.80 22.33 -19.23
CA ALA A 97 -6.72 23.41 -18.87
C ALA A 97 -6.06 24.80 -18.83
N GLN A 98 -4.75 24.88 -18.54
CA GLN A 98 -4.00 26.14 -18.61
C GLN A 98 -3.64 26.57 -20.04
N LYS A 99 -3.74 25.67 -21.02
CA LYS A 99 -3.41 25.95 -22.44
C LYS A 99 -4.64 26.29 -23.30
N SER A 100 -5.85 26.10 -22.76
CA SER A 100 -7.15 26.45 -23.37
C SER A 100 -7.64 27.80 -22.89
#